data_AF-A0A0Q4RL63-F1
#
_entry.id   AF-A0A0Q4RL63-F1
#
_cell.length_a   1.000
_cell.length_b   1.000
_cell.length_c   1.000
_cell.angle_alpha   90.00
_cell.angle_beta   90.00
_cell.angle_gamma   90.00
#
_symmetry.space_group_name_H-M   'P 1'
#
loop_
_entity.id
_entity.type
_entity.pdbx_description
1 polymer ?
#
loop_
_entity_poly.entity_id
_entity_poly.type
_entity_poly.pdbx_seq_one_letter_code
_entity_poly.pdbx_strand_id
1 'polypeptide(L)'
;MLHSPHDAEDVTQEVLLQIHRSLPECRLEGFKTWVTRIAVNRAIDWKRSKARKPEELSEYVDNLGPGTDGQGTAMPAERAAIEREEKRYIREQVEQLPDNYREVVNAYYIEQKSYEEISSSTGLERKSVESRLYRARNWIKRHWRREDFE
;
A
#
# COMPACT_ATOMS: atom_id res chain seq x y z
N MET A 1 3.35 3.17 11.40
CA MET A 1 2.65 3.34 12.69
C MET A 1 1.88 4.64 12.64
N LEU A 2 0.66 4.65 13.20
CA LEU A 2 -0.09 5.87 13.46
C LEU A 2 0.52 6.48 14.72
N HIS A 3 0.87 7.77 14.67
CA HIS A 3 1.70 8.40 15.71
C HIS A 3 0.88 9.05 16.83
N SER A 4 -0.46 8.99 16.75
CA SER A 4 -1.39 9.52 17.75
C SER A 4 -2.54 8.55 18.02
N PRO A 5 -3.00 8.40 19.28
CA PRO A 5 -4.20 7.63 19.63
C PRO A 5 -5.46 8.08 18.89
N HIS A 6 -5.64 9.39 18.72
CA HIS A 6 -6.80 9.95 18.01
C HIS A 6 -6.81 9.56 16.53
N ASP A 7 -5.64 9.57 15.90
CA ASP A 7 -5.50 9.15 14.50
C ASP A 7 -5.77 7.64 14.33
N ALA A 8 -5.42 6.83 15.34
CA ALA A 8 -5.74 5.42 15.38
C ALA A 8 -7.24 5.16 15.54
N GLU A 9 -7.93 5.95 16.35
CA GLU A 9 -9.39 5.88 16.53
C GLU A 9 -10.13 6.24 15.24
N ASP A 10 -9.77 7.34 14.58
CA ASP A 10 -10.38 7.78 13.32
C ASP A 10 -10.23 6.71 12.22
N VAL A 11 -9.01 6.19 12.04
CA VAL A 11 -8.74 5.11 11.07
C VAL A 11 -9.53 3.85 11.44
N THR A 12 -9.63 3.52 12.72
CA THR A 12 -10.36 2.33 13.18
C THR A 12 -11.86 2.44 12.90
N GLN A 13 -12.47 3.60 13.15
CA GLN A 13 -13.88 3.83 12.85
C GLN A 13 -14.17 3.69 11.36
N GLU A 14 -13.32 4.29 10.52
CA GLU A 14 -13.44 4.19 9.07
C GLU A 14 -13.28 2.76 8.54
N VAL A 15 -12.33 2.01 9.10
CA VAL A 15 -12.13 0.57 8.80
C VAL A 15 -13.36 -0.24 9.19
N LEU A 16 -13.90 -0.03 10.40
CA LEU A 16 -15.11 -0.73 10.89
C LEU A 16 -16.33 -0.47 10.01
N LEU A 17 -16.54 0.79 9.60
CA LEU A 17 -17.64 1.15 8.70
C LEU A 17 -17.49 0.49 7.32
N GLN A 18 -16.28 0.43 6.79
CA GLN A 18 -16.03 -0.22 5.50
C GLN A 18 -16.19 -1.74 5.58
N ILE A 19 -15.71 -2.36 6.66
CA ILE A 19 -15.94 -3.79 6.93
C ILE A 19 -17.44 -4.07 7.02
N HIS A 20 -18.20 -3.29 7.79
CA HIS A 20 -19.63 -3.49 7.95
C HIS A 20 -20.40 -3.37 6.63
N ARG A 21 -20.07 -2.37 5.80
CA ARG A 21 -20.70 -2.18 4.49
C ARG A 21 -20.38 -3.29 3.50
N SER A 22 -19.18 -3.87 3.59
CA SER A 22 -18.69 -4.89 2.65
C SER A 22 -18.91 -6.32 3.16
N LEU A 23 -19.42 -6.47 4.39
CA LEU A 23 -19.67 -7.74 5.07
C LEU A 23 -20.61 -8.68 4.28
N PRO A 24 -21.70 -8.21 3.65
CA PRO A 24 -22.62 -9.07 2.90
C PRO A 24 -21.98 -9.80 1.72
N GLU A 25 -20.90 -9.24 1.16
CA GLU A 25 -20.16 -9.79 0.02
C GLU A 25 -18.95 -10.65 0.46
N CYS A 26 -18.64 -10.66 1.76
CA CYS A 26 -17.52 -11.39 2.29
C CYS A 26 -17.84 -12.89 2.42
N ARG A 27 -17.05 -13.74 1.75
CA ARG A 27 -17.08 -15.18 2.01
C ARG A 27 -16.30 -15.46 3.29
N LEU A 28 -16.90 -16.22 4.21
CA LEU A 28 -16.36 -16.50 5.55
C LEU A 28 -14.98 -17.19 5.52
N GLU A 29 -14.66 -17.91 4.44
CA GLU A 29 -13.31 -18.45 4.20
C GLU A 29 -12.29 -17.32 3.98
N GLY A 30 -11.48 -17.03 5.01
CA GLY A 30 -10.44 -16.00 4.94
C GLY A 30 -10.84 -14.61 5.46
N PHE A 31 -11.94 -14.52 6.22
CA PHE A 31 -12.43 -13.28 6.82
C PHE A 31 -11.33 -12.45 7.52
N LYS A 32 -10.48 -13.10 8.34
CA LYS A 32 -9.38 -12.42 9.05
C LYS A 32 -8.40 -11.76 8.10
N THR A 33 -8.00 -12.43 7.02
CA THR A 33 -7.09 -11.89 6.01
C THR A 33 -7.74 -10.75 5.25
N TRP A 34 -9.03 -10.87 4.91
CA TRP A 34 -9.79 -9.83 4.23
C TRP A 34 -9.93 -8.56 5.09
N VAL A 35 -10.35 -8.69 6.35
CA VAL A 35 -10.40 -7.59 7.34
C VAL A 35 -9.02 -6.95 7.52
N THR A 36 -7.97 -7.76 7.66
CA THR A 36 -6.59 -7.26 7.81
C THR A 36 -6.17 -6.44 6.60
N ARG A 37 -6.55 -6.85 5.38
CA ARG A 37 -6.24 -6.10 4.15
C ARG A 37 -6.96 -4.75 4.12
N ILE A 38 -8.25 -4.71 4.49
CA ILE A 38 -8.99 -3.44 4.60
C ILE A 38 -8.33 -2.51 5.61
N ALA A 39 -7.99 -3.02 6.80
CA ALA A 39 -7.38 -2.23 7.86
C ALA A 39 -6.01 -1.65 7.46
N VAL A 40 -5.14 -2.49 6.88
CA VAL A 40 -3.81 -2.08 6.42
C VAL A 40 -3.91 -1.04 5.31
N ASN A 41 -4.80 -1.26 4.33
CA ASN A 41 -4.99 -0.32 3.22
C ASN A 41 -5.45 1.04 3.72
N ARG A 42 -6.43 1.09 4.64
CA ARG A 42 -6.90 2.36 5.19
C ARG A 42 -5.82 3.09 5.97
N ALA A 43 -5.03 2.38 6.77
CA ALA A 43 -3.92 2.98 7.50
C ALA A 43 -2.83 3.55 6.56
N ILE A 44 -2.55 2.87 5.45
CA ILE A 44 -1.62 3.35 4.43
C ILE A 44 -2.17 4.59 3.72
N ASP A 45 -3.44 4.58 3.32
CA ASP A 45 -4.07 5.71 2.63
C ASP A 45 -4.16 6.95 3.52
N TRP A 46 -4.48 6.75 4.80
CA TRP A 46 -4.48 7.80 5.81
C TRP A 46 -3.07 8.40 6.01
N LYS A 47 -2.04 7.56 6.11
CA LYS A 47 -0.65 8.05 6.21
C LYS A 47 -0.25 8.85 4.97
N ARG A 48 -0.65 8.39 3.78
CA ARG A 48 -0.39 9.09 2.50
C ARG A 48 -1.17 10.39 2.36
N SER A 49 -2.36 10.51 2.95
CA SER A 49 -3.14 11.76 2.89
C SER A 49 -2.56 12.83 3.82
N LYS A 50 -2.08 12.45 5.01
CA LYS A 50 -1.33 13.34 5.92
C LYS A 50 -0.01 13.81 5.31
N ALA A 51 0.75 12.94 4.65
CA ALA A 51 2.00 13.32 3.98
C ALA A 51 1.82 14.24 2.75
N ARG A 52 0.60 14.33 2.20
CA ARG A 52 0.25 15.19 1.05
C ARG A 52 -0.36 16.52 1.44
N LYS A 53 -0.67 16.75 2.72
CA LYS A 53 -1.04 18.07 3.22
C LYS A 53 0.25 18.86 3.46
N PRO A 54 0.49 20.00 2.80
CA PRO A 54 1.46 20.96 3.31
C PRO A 54 1.02 21.34 4.73
N GLU A 55 1.96 21.45 5.65
CA GLU A 55 1.73 22.10 6.95
C GLU A 55 1.39 23.58 6.73
N GLU A 56 0.16 23.87 6.32
CA GLU A 56 -0.42 25.19 6.50
C GLU A 56 -1.09 25.21 7.87
N LEU A 57 -0.29 25.45 8.92
CA LEU A 57 -0.56 26.46 9.95
C LEU A 57 0.63 26.54 10.94
N SER A 58 1.71 27.19 10.50
CA SER A 58 2.74 27.76 11.38
C SER A 58 2.40 29.23 11.64
N GLU A 59 1.26 29.49 12.28
CA GLU A 59 0.95 30.81 12.83
C GLU A 59 0.28 30.62 14.19
N TYR A 60 1.08 30.25 15.19
CA TYR A 60 0.95 30.69 16.58
C TYR A 60 2.03 29.99 17.40
N VAL A 61 3.23 30.59 17.52
CA VAL A 61 3.95 30.79 18.79
C VAL A 61 5.01 31.85 18.52
N ASP A 62 4.66 33.09 18.82
CA ASP A 62 5.63 34.15 19.08
C ASP A 62 6.34 33.84 20.42
N ASN A 63 7.65 34.10 20.49
CA ASN A 63 8.61 33.87 21.60
C ASN A 63 9.22 32.46 21.79
N LEU A 64 10.47 32.29 21.32
CA LEU A 64 11.67 32.08 22.16
C LEU A 64 12.93 31.74 21.32
N GLY A 65 13.88 32.69 21.25
CA GLY A 65 15.35 32.50 21.27
C GLY A 65 16.09 31.74 20.15
N PRO A 66 17.22 32.26 19.61
CA PRO A 66 18.07 31.53 18.67
C PRO A 66 19.05 30.59 19.41
N GLY A 67 19.08 29.31 19.04
CA GLY A 67 19.99 28.33 19.64
C GLY A 67 20.13 27.05 18.80
N THR A 68 21.15 27.06 17.92
CA THR A 68 22.15 25.99 17.69
C THR A 68 21.71 24.50 17.58
N ASP A 69 22.04 23.95 16.40
CA ASP A 69 22.72 22.66 16.16
C ASP A 69 21.92 21.42 15.71
N GLY A 70 21.87 21.29 14.38
CA GLY A 70 22.15 20.10 13.57
C GLY A 70 21.89 18.69 14.12
N GLN A 71 20.83 18.07 13.62
CA GLN A 71 20.85 16.67 13.16
C GLN A 71 19.96 16.53 11.92
N GLY A 72 20.53 15.94 10.86
CA GLY A 72 19.97 15.91 9.50
C GLY A 72 18.59 15.28 9.42
N THR A 73 17.58 16.12 9.30
CA THR A 73 16.32 15.76 8.66
C THR A 73 16.58 15.73 7.16
N ALA A 74 16.82 14.54 6.59
CA ALA A 74 16.75 14.35 5.15
C ALA A 74 15.47 15.03 4.65
N MET A 75 15.63 16.07 3.84
CA MET A 75 14.55 16.98 3.48
C MET A 75 13.39 16.17 2.87
N PRO A 76 12.12 16.56 3.09
CA PRO A 76 10.96 15.86 2.51
C PRO A 76 11.09 15.58 1.00
N ALA A 77 11.82 16.44 0.28
CA ALA A 77 12.13 16.30 -1.14
C ALA A 77 13.06 15.12 -1.47
N GLU A 78 14.11 14.86 -0.69
CA GLU A 78 15.01 13.71 -0.90
C GLU A 78 14.28 12.39 -0.66
N ARG A 79 13.48 12.32 0.42
CA ARG A 79 12.66 11.14 0.71
C ARG A 79 11.65 10.87 -0.40
N ALA A 80 10.99 11.91 -0.91
CA ALA A 80 10.07 11.78 -2.04
C ALA A 80 10.76 11.35 -3.34
N ALA A 81 12.00 11.79 -3.57
CA ALA A 81 12.80 11.36 -4.72
C ALA A 81 13.18 9.87 -4.63
N ILE A 82 13.65 9.41 -3.47
CA ILE A 82 13.98 7.99 -3.22
C ILE A 82 12.73 7.11 -3.39
N GLU A 83 11.59 7.48 -2.81
CA GLU A 83 10.35 6.70 -2.99
C GLU A 83 9.88 6.63 -4.45
N ARG A 84 10.14 7.69 -5.24
CA ARG A 84 9.79 7.72 -6.67
C ARG A 84 10.71 6.79 -7.46
N GLU A 85 11.99 6.76 -7.11
CA GLU A 85 13.00 5.88 -7.70
C GLU A 85 12.66 4.41 -7.45
N GLU A 86 12.41 4.03 -6.19
CA GLU A 86 12.01 2.67 -5.81
C GLU A 86 10.74 2.21 -6.54
N LYS A 87 9.72 3.08 -6.62
CA LYS A 87 8.47 2.78 -7.34
C LYS A 87 8.70 2.60 -8.84
N ARG A 88 9.60 3.36 -9.44
CA ARG A 88 9.94 3.21 -10.86
C ARG A 88 10.62 1.88 -11.10
N TYR A 89 11.62 1.56 -10.28
CA TYR A 89 12.35 0.31 -10.37
C TYR A 89 11.43 -0.91 -10.22
N ILE A 90 10.55 -0.92 -9.21
CA ILE A 90 9.57 -2.00 -9.03
C ILE A 90 8.67 -2.14 -10.27
N ARG A 91 8.26 -1.03 -10.89
CA ARG A 91 7.43 -1.07 -12.11
C ARG A 91 8.18 -1.70 -13.28
N GLU A 92 9.43 -1.33 -13.51
CA GLU A 92 10.29 -1.91 -14.54
C GLU A 92 10.48 -3.41 -14.34
N GLN A 93 10.68 -3.85 -13.09
CA GLN A 93 10.76 -5.28 -12.77
C GLN A 93 9.43 -6.00 -13.05
N VAL A 94 8.30 -5.38 -12.70
CA VAL A 94 6.97 -5.94 -12.99
C VAL A 94 6.73 -6.09 -14.49
N GLU A 95 7.24 -5.19 -15.32
CA GLU A 95 7.16 -5.29 -16.78
C GLU A 95 7.91 -6.52 -17.34
N GLN A 96 8.93 -7.02 -16.64
CA GLN A 96 9.65 -8.24 -17.05
C GLN A 96 8.87 -9.53 -16.76
N LEU A 97 7.79 -9.49 -15.97
CA LEU A 97 6.96 -10.67 -15.78
C LEU A 97 6.30 -11.09 -17.10
N PRO A 98 6.16 -12.40 -17.36
CA PRO A 98 5.29 -12.91 -18.40
C PRO A 98 3.88 -12.29 -18.33
N ASP A 99 3.28 -11.97 -19.49
CA ASP A 99 2.03 -11.19 -19.56
C ASP A 99 0.89 -11.78 -18.72
N ASN A 100 0.77 -13.11 -18.74
CA ASN A 100 -0.23 -13.86 -17.98
C ASN A 100 -0.07 -13.74 -16.45
N TYR A 101 1.11 -13.38 -15.97
CA TYR A 101 1.40 -13.12 -14.56
C TYR A 101 1.33 -11.62 -14.26
N ARG A 102 1.83 -10.78 -15.16
CA ARG A 102 1.85 -9.32 -15.00
C ARG A 102 0.46 -8.77 -14.75
N GLU A 103 -0.53 -9.22 -15.52
CA GLU A 103 -1.93 -8.79 -15.39
C GLU A 103 -2.48 -9.06 -13.98
N VAL A 104 -2.36 -10.31 -13.48
CA VAL A 104 -2.89 -10.67 -12.16
C VAL A 104 -2.09 -10.06 -11.02
N VAL A 105 -0.77 -9.87 -11.20
CA VAL A 105 0.11 -9.22 -10.22
C VAL A 105 -0.23 -7.74 -10.10
N ASN A 106 -0.41 -7.04 -11.22
CA ASN A 106 -0.85 -5.64 -11.23
C ASN A 106 -2.21 -5.50 -10.54
N ALA A 107 -3.19 -6.29 -10.98
CA ALA A 107 -4.54 -6.22 -10.44
C ALA A 107 -4.58 -6.50 -8.92
N TYR A 108 -3.78 -7.46 -8.44
CA TYR A 108 -3.79 -7.84 -7.02
C TYR A 108 -2.94 -6.95 -6.12
N TYR A 109 -1.69 -6.65 -6.51
CA TYR A 109 -0.72 -5.96 -5.64
C TYR A 109 -0.71 -4.44 -5.85
N ILE A 110 -0.96 -3.97 -7.07
CA ILE A 110 -0.95 -2.54 -7.40
C ILE A 110 -2.35 -1.95 -7.27
N GLU A 111 -3.33 -2.58 -7.91
CA GLU A 111 -4.73 -2.12 -7.92
C GLU A 111 -5.54 -2.65 -6.71
N GLN A 112 -4.97 -3.54 -5.91
CA GLN A 112 -5.56 -4.08 -4.67
C GLN A 112 -6.90 -4.82 -4.85
N LYS A 113 -7.20 -5.30 -6.06
CA LYS A 113 -8.42 -6.07 -6.35
C LYS A 113 -8.44 -7.40 -5.59
N SER A 114 -9.63 -7.86 -5.24
CA SER A 114 -9.90 -9.20 -4.74
C SER A 114 -9.83 -10.24 -5.86
N TYR A 115 -9.77 -11.53 -5.51
CA TYR A 115 -9.76 -12.59 -6.52
C TYR A 115 -11.03 -12.59 -7.38
N GLU A 116 -12.18 -12.22 -6.81
CA GLU A 116 -13.45 -12.04 -7.54
C GLU A 116 -13.38 -10.88 -8.51
N GLU A 117 -12.89 -9.71 -8.10
CA GLU A 117 -12.80 -8.55 -9.00
C GLU A 117 -11.82 -8.82 -10.15
N ILE A 118 -10.73 -9.54 -9.88
CA ILE A 118 -9.80 -9.97 -10.92
C ILE A 118 -10.48 -10.99 -11.85
N SER A 119 -11.19 -11.97 -11.30
CA SER A 119 -11.96 -12.95 -12.07
C SER A 119 -12.97 -12.29 -13.00
N SER A 120 -13.75 -11.33 -12.48
CA SER A 120 -14.75 -10.58 -13.25
C SER A 120 -14.12 -9.69 -14.33
N SER A 121 -12.97 -9.06 -14.06
CA SER A 121 -12.32 -8.16 -15.03
C SER A 121 -11.49 -8.88 -16.10
N THR A 122 -10.93 -10.05 -15.77
CA THR A 122 -10.06 -10.84 -16.68
C THR A 122 -10.80 -11.98 -17.37
N GLY A 123 -12.04 -12.29 -16.95
CA GLY A 123 -12.81 -13.45 -17.44
C GLY A 123 -12.27 -14.80 -16.98
N LEU A 124 -11.28 -14.82 -16.08
CA LEU A 124 -10.69 -16.04 -15.52
C LEU A 124 -11.52 -16.57 -14.38
N GLU A 125 -11.55 -17.89 -14.18
CA GLU A 125 -12.07 -18.45 -12.92
C GLU A 125 -11.23 -18.02 -11.72
N ARG A 126 -11.86 -17.83 -10.55
CA ARG A 126 -11.17 -17.52 -9.29
C ARG A 126 -9.98 -18.45 -9.01
N LYS A 127 -10.13 -19.77 -9.23
CA LYS A 127 -9.05 -20.75 -9.06
C LYS A 127 -7.89 -20.52 -10.05
N SER A 128 -8.20 -20.06 -11.26
CA SER A 128 -7.19 -19.68 -12.24
C SER A 128 -6.42 -18.44 -11.81
N VAL A 129 -7.10 -17.42 -11.26
CA VAL A 129 -6.46 -16.24 -10.66
C VAL A 129 -5.50 -16.63 -9.53
N GLU A 130 -5.96 -17.48 -8.62
CA GLU A 130 -5.15 -17.96 -7.50
C GLU A 130 -3.91 -18.73 -7.98
N SER A 131 -4.08 -19.66 -8.91
CA SER A 131 -2.96 -20.45 -9.45
C SER A 131 -1.97 -19.59 -10.24
N ARG A 132 -2.43 -18.59 -10.99
CA ARG A 132 -1.57 -17.63 -11.70
C ARG A 132 -0.78 -16.76 -10.73
N LEU A 133 -1.41 -16.24 -9.68
CA LEU A 133 -0.71 -15.48 -8.63
C LEU A 133 0.34 -16.33 -7.90
N TYR A 134 0.03 -17.59 -7.62
CA TYR A 134 0.99 -18.53 -7.05
C TYR A 134 2.19 -18.76 -7.97
N ARG A 135 1.95 -19.02 -9.27
CA ARG A 135 3.02 -19.20 -10.26
C ARG A 135 3.83 -17.92 -10.47
N ALA A 136 3.18 -16.76 -10.48
CA ALA A 136 3.83 -15.46 -10.56
C ALA A 136 4.82 -15.24 -9.39
N ARG A 137 4.40 -15.53 -8.15
CA ARG A 137 5.28 -15.47 -6.96
C ARG A 137 6.50 -16.38 -7.07
N ASN A 138 6.30 -17.60 -7.56
CA ASN A 138 7.41 -18.54 -7.78
C ASN A 138 8.34 -18.09 -8.91
N TRP A 139 7.79 -17.49 -9.97
CA TRP A 139 8.57 -16.91 -11.05
C TRP A 139 9.43 -15.77 -10.51
N ILE A 140 8.83 -14.83 -9.78
CA ILE A 140 9.52 -13.72 -9.11
C ILE A 140 10.66 -14.26 -8.24
N LYS A 141 10.38 -15.21 -7.34
CA LYS A 141 11.39 -15.79 -6.44
C LYS A 141 12.58 -16.42 -7.18
N ARG A 142 12.40 -16.89 -8.40
CA ARG A 142 13.45 -17.53 -9.21
C ARG A 142 14.29 -16.52 -10.00
N HIS A 143 13.71 -15.39 -10.39
CA HIS A 143 14.33 -14.44 -11.32
C HIS A 143 14.83 -13.17 -10.63
N TRP A 144 14.20 -12.80 -9.51
CA TRP A 144 14.57 -11.62 -8.74
C TRP A 144 15.45 -12.04 -7.56
N ARG A 145 16.59 -11.38 -7.42
CA ARG A 145 17.53 -11.53 -6.30
C ARG A 145 17.29 -10.44 -5.28
N ARG A 146 17.70 -10.70 -4.03
CA ARG A 146 17.57 -9.72 -2.95
C ARG A 146 18.41 -8.47 -3.22
N GLU A 147 19.58 -8.67 -3.83
CA GLU A 147 20.51 -7.64 -4.31
C GLU A 147 19.90 -6.73 -5.37
N ASP A 148 18.84 -7.17 -6.07
CA ASP A 148 18.17 -6.32 -7.05
C ASP A 148 17.37 -5.19 -6.37
N PHE A 149 17.16 -5.21 -5.04
CA PHE A 149 16.32 -4.24 -4.32
C PHE A 149 17.01 -3.63 -3.08
N GLU A 150 18.34 -3.77 -2.95
CA GLU A 150 19.19 -3.12 -1.93
C GLU A 150 19.97 -1.97 -2.54
#